data_AF-A0A7K3RRB2-F1
#
_entry.id   AF-A0A7K3RRB2-F1
#
_cell.length_a   1.000
_cell.length_b   1.000
_cell.length_c   1.000
_cell.angle_alpha   90.00
_cell.angle_beta   90.00
_cell.angle_gamma   90.00
#
_symmetry.space_group_name_H-M   'P 1'
#
loop_
_entity.id
_entity.type
_entity.pdbx_description
1 polymer ?
#
loop_
_entity_poly.entity_id
_entity_poly.type
_entity_poly.pdbx_seq_one_letter_code
_entity_poly.pdbx_strand_id
1 'polypeptide(L)'
;MAGKKTTLAAALCVGVVLGGIAGCGDGGGGESDGKGTRAVKEKGRPDAGDGATPPADRDKPAGEDSSAKNRTPSGVEKLSAEEIVKKSGEALASAGTVRVSTPDGGNDMRVDRTGDCTGTFTQEKYSSQLIKKGDKVWLKPEDAYWNDPAAKPVLAKTPQARGKYLHGTSDKSMALFFASVFCTVGEQMLSGGIEGEKGAQLSKGAVTTVEGRKVVPVYADSAEKGRSTTLVATEGRPYPVKLESAEQKEAILLSDFGKPFTPPASPPAGDTVDATEVELFDAGSG
;
A
#
# COMPACT_ATOMS: atom_id res chain seq x y z
N MET A 1 24.73 -39.03 6.35
CA MET A 1 24.58 -37.90 5.42
C MET A 1 23.48 -37.02 5.99
N ALA A 2 23.84 -35.84 6.52
CA ALA A 2 22.92 -34.97 7.23
C ALA A 2 22.13 -34.10 6.23
N GLY A 3 20.82 -34.25 6.20
CA GLY A 3 19.92 -33.40 5.42
C GLY A 3 19.77 -32.04 6.08
N LYS A 4 20.19 -30.98 5.39
CA LYS A 4 19.93 -29.60 5.80
C LYS A 4 18.44 -29.31 5.68
N LYS A 5 17.78 -29.05 6.81
CA LYS A 5 16.46 -28.42 6.86
C LYS A 5 16.63 -26.96 6.46
N THR A 6 16.13 -26.59 5.30
CA THR A 6 16.03 -25.19 4.87
C THR A 6 14.81 -24.56 5.53
N THR A 7 15.05 -23.80 6.59
CA THR A 7 14.07 -22.90 7.19
C THR A 7 13.93 -21.67 6.30
N LEU A 8 12.84 -21.54 5.55
CA LEU A 8 12.51 -20.29 4.85
C LEU A 8 11.91 -19.30 5.86
N ALA A 9 12.77 -18.42 6.38
CA ALA A 9 12.38 -17.17 6.99
C ALA A 9 12.80 -16.05 6.03
N ALA A 10 11.92 -15.67 5.10
CA ALA A 10 12.08 -14.43 4.36
C ALA A 10 11.56 -13.28 5.25
N ALA A 11 12.41 -12.84 6.17
CA ALA A 11 12.14 -11.65 6.96
C ALA A 11 12.27 -10.41 6.05
N LEU A 12 11.14 -9.82 5.65
CA LEU A 12 11.12 -8.41 5.25
C LEU A 12 11.39 -7.58 6.51
N CYS A 13 12.66 -7.43 6.87
CA CYS A 13 13.11 -6.49 7.90
C CYS A 13 13.04 -5.07 7.32
N VAL A 14 11.85 -4.47 7.28
CA VAL A 14 11.72 -3.02 7.11
C VAL A 14 12.07 -2.38 8.44
N GLY A 15 13.35 -2.10 8.64
CA GLY A 15 13.84 -1.35 9.79
C GLY A 15 13.50 0.13 9.66
N VAL A 16 12.27 0.52 9.99
CA VAL A 16 11.91 1.92 10.25
C VAL A 16 11.98 2.13 11.76
N VAL A 17 12.98 2.89 12.21
CA VAL A 17 13.25 3.12 13.63
C VAL A 17 12.39 4.30 14.11
N LEU A 18 11.26 4.02 14.76
CA LEU A 18 10.44 5.05 15.38
C LEU A 18 11.09 5.60 16.65
N GLY A 19 11.38 6.90 16.66
CA GLY A 19 11.70 7.67 17.87
C GLY A 19 10.41 8.14 18.54
N GLY A 20 10.13 7.61 19.74
CA GLY A 20 9.00 8.05 20.56
C GLY A 20 9.24 9.44 21.17
N ILE A 21 8.24 10.31 21.08
CA ILE A 21 8.13 11.50 21.92
C ILE A 21 6.91 11.35 22.82
N ALA A 22 7.18 11.19 24.11
CA ALA A 22 6.23 11.41 25.17
C ALA A 22 5.93 12.91 25.30
N GLY A 23 4.67 13.26 25.54
CA GLY A 23 4.28 14.63 25.83
C GLY A 23 2.80 14.73 26.19
N CYS A 24 2.51 14.62 27.49
CA CYS A 24 1.22 14.90 28.12
C CYS A 24 0.73 16.33 27.83
N GLY A 25 -0.60 16.52 27.84
CA GLY A 25 -1.20 17.84 27.82
C GLY A 25 -2.72 17.77 27.94
N ASP A 26 -3.18 17.51 29.16
CA ASP A 26 -4.54 17.68 29.66
C ASP A 26 -5.06 19.12 29.46
N GLY A 27 -6.37 19.30 29.32
CA GLY A 27 -6.99 20.60 29.51
C GLY A 27 -8.24 20.90 28.70
N GLY A 28 -9.39 20.81 29.38
CA GLY A 28 -10.32 21.94 29.42
C GLY A 28 -11.57 21.83 28.55
N GLY A 29 -12.68 21.48 29.21
CA GLY A 29 -14.02 21.54 28.64
C GLY A 29 -14.53 22.96 28.35
N GLY A 30 -15.58 23.01 27.55
CA GLY A 30 -16.32 24.22 27.21
C GLY A 30 -17.65 23.84 26.58
N GLU A 31 -18.64 23.62 27.43
CA GLU A 31 -20.05 23.50 27.08
C GLU A 31 -20.59 24.88 26.69
N SER A 32 -21.29 24.98 25.55
CA SER A 32 -22.19 26.10 25.28
C SER A 32 -23.36 25.66 24.42
N ASP A 33 -24.52 25.63 25.07
CA ASP A 33 -25.85 25.52 24.48
C ASP A 33 -26.17 26.72 23.60
N GLY A 34 -26.74 26.46 22.43
CA GLY A 34 -27.15 27.47 21.46
C GLY A 34 -28.32 27.02 20.59
N LYS A 35 -29.50 26.93 21.21
CA LYS A 35 -30.80 26.65 20.59
C LYS A 35 -31.15 27.71 19.53
N GLY A 36 -31.35 27.28 18.29
CA GLY A 36 -31.76 28.16 17.17
C GLY A 36 -32.50 27.41 16.07
N THR A 37 -33.76 27.06 16.33
CA THR A 37 -34.70 26.53 15.34
C THR A 37 -35.11 27.60 14.33
N ARG A 38 -35.00 27.33 13.04
CA ARG A 38 -35.94 27.84 12.01
C ARG A 38 -35.91 26.97 10.76
N ALA A 39 -37.07 26.38 10.47
CA ALA A 39 -37.39 25.68 9.25
C ALA A 39 -37.90 26.66 8.18
N VAL A 40 -37.47 26.48 6.92
CA VAL A 40 -38.19 26.85 5.68
C VAL A 40 -37.76 25.81 4.64
N LYS A 41 -38.56 24.77 4.40
CA LYS A 41 -39.61 24.63 3.38
C LYS A 41 -39.09 24.50 1.93
N GLU A 42 -39.23 23.26 1.49
CA GLU A 42 -39.14 22.63 0.17
C GLU A 42 -39.88 23.32 -1.00
N LYS A 43 -39.38 23.06 -2.22
CA LYS A 43 -40.01 23.01 -3.58
C LYS A 43 -39.02 23.60 -4.60
N GLY A 44 -38.79 23.08 -5.80
CA GLY A 44 -39.36 21.98 -6.55
C GLY A 44 -38.72 22.00 -7.95
N ARG A 45 -38.59 20.84 -8.58
CA ARG A 45 -38.19 20.62 -9.98
C ARG A 45 -39.42 20.74 -10.91
N PRO A 46 -39.23 21.07 -12.20
CA PRO A 46 -39.60 20.18 -13.32
C PRO A 46 -38.44 20.10 -14.36
N ASP A 47 -38.10 18.95 -14.98
CA ASP A 47 -38.66 18.33 -16.22
C ASP A 47 -38.59 19.27 -17.45
N ALA A 48 -38.20 18.89 -18.67
CA ALA A 48 -37.83 17.66 -19.38
C ALA A 48 -37.20 18.07 -20.75
N GLY A 49 -36.64 17.14 -21.53
CA GLY A 49 -36.41 17.40 -22.97
C GLY A 49 -35.36 16.54 -23.67
N ASP A 50 -35.82 15.44 -24.27
CA ASP A 50 -35.10 14.57 -25.22
C ASP A 50 -34.71 15.28 -26.53
N GLY A 51 -33.61 14.82 -27.15
CA GLY A 51 -33.22 15.21 -28.50
C GLY A 51 -31.98 14.46 -28.99
N ALA A 52 -32.18 13.25 -29.54
CA ALA A 52 -31.15 12.43 -30.18
C ALA A 52 -30.86 12.86 -31.63
N THR A 53 -29.60 12.77 -32.07
CA THR A 53 -29.16 12.67 -33.49
C THR A 53 -27.74 12.00 -33.53
N PRO A 54 -27.39 11.20 -34.56
CA PRO A 54 -26.48 10.02 -34.50
C PRO A 54 -24.95 10.28 -34.66
N PRO A 55 -24.10 9.22 -34.61
CA PRO A 55 -22.68 9.32 -34.31
C PRO A 55 -21.80 9.51 -35.56
N ALA A 56 -20.70 10.26 -35.40
CA ALA A 56 -19.59 10.27 -36.34
C ALA A 56 -18.24 10.34 -35.60
N ASP A 57 -17.30 9.57 -36.14
CA ASP A 57 -15.85 9.60 -35.97
C ASP A 57 -15.23 9.05 -34.67
N ARG A 58 -15.00 7.74 -34.75
CA ARG A 58 -13.84 7.03 -34.21
C ARG A 58 -12.58 7.61 -34.83
N ASP A 59 -11.78 8.31 -34.03
CA ASP A 59 -10.32 8.20 -33.95
C ASP A 59 -9.80 9.32 -33.04
N LYS A 60 -9.86 9.07 -31.74
CA LYS A 60 -9.13 9.86 -30.74
C LYS A 60 -8.55 8.90 -29.70
N PRO A 61 -7.22 8.78 -29.58
CA PRO A 61 -6.63 7.94 -28.55
C PRO A 61 -7.07 8.44 -27.16
N ALA A 62 -7.40 7.47 -26.31
CA ALA A 62 -7.85 7.65 -24.95
C ALA A 62 -6.87 8.52 -24.16
N GLY A 63 -7.43 9.39 -23.31
CA GLY A 63 -6.76 10.47 -22.61
C GLY A 63 -5.37 10.14 -22.06
N GLU A 64 -4.35 10.67 -22.72
CA GLU A 64 -3.17 11.14 -22.03
C GLU A 64 -3.62 12.19 -21.01
N ASP A 65 -3.25 11.95 -19.76
CA ASP A 65 -3.53 12.77 -18.59
C ASP A 65 -3.30 14.26 -18.89
N SER A 66 -4.39 15.01 -19.12
CA SER A 66 -4.36 16.46 -19.30
C SER A 66 -3.88 17.21 -18.04
N SER A 67 -3.55 16.50 -16.95
CA SER A 67 -2.88 17.05 -15.76
C SER A 67 -1.36 17.25 -15.94
N ALA A 68 -0.74 16.77 -17.03
CA ALA A 68 0.70 16.93 -17.25
C ALA A 68 1.13 18.37 -17.62
N LYS A 69 0.21 19.22 -18.12
CA LYS A 69 0.57 20.52 -18.70
C LYS A 69 0.62 21.71 -17.73
N ASN A 70 0.33 21.52 -16.43
CA ASN A 70 0.28 22.65 -15.48
C ASN A 70 0.61 22.27 -14.03
N ARG A 71 1.63 21.44 -13.79
CA ARG A 71 2.03 21.12 -12.42
C ARG A 71 3.00 22.17 -11.89
N THR A 72 2.59 22.88 -10.84
CA THR A 72 3.43 23.85 -10.13
C THR A 72 4.69 23.17 -9.57
N PRO A 73 5.89 23.76 -9.73
CA PRO A 73 7.09 23.26 -9.07
C PRO A 73 6.89 23.17 -7.55
N SER A 74 7.35 22.08 -6.96
CA SER A 74 7.31 21.84 -5.51
C SER A 74 8.38 22.66 -4.76
N GLY A 75 9.43 23.11 -5.44
CA GLY A 75 10.57 23.84 -4.87
C GLY A 75 11.61 22.95 -4.20
N VAL A 76 11.37 21.64 -4.06
CA VAL A 76 12.30 20.73 -3.37
C VAL A 76 13.61 20.52 -4.13
N GLU A 77 13.64 20.75 -5.44
CA GLU A 77 14.84 20.65 -6.26
C GLU A 77 15.96 21.61 -5.82
N LYS A 78 15.60 22.69 -5.12
CA LYS A 78 16.54 23.72 -4.62
C LYS A 78 17.09 23.42 -3.23
N LEU A 79 16.56 22.41 -2.56
CA LEU A 79 16.89 22.08 -1.16
C LEU A 79 18.09 21.12 -1.06
N SER A 80 18.58 20.94 0.17
CA SER A 80 19.56 19.90 0.48
C SER A 80 18.96 18.49 0.36
N ALA A 81 19.79 17.45 0.35
CA ALA A 81 19.32 16.06 0.31
C ALA A 81 18.46 15.71 1.54
N GLU A 82 18.89 16.16 2.72
CA GLU A 82 18.21 15.97 4.02
C GLU A 82 16.84 16.66 4.01
N GLU A 83 16.77 17.89 3.52
CA GLU A 83 15.53 18.66 3.45
C GLU A 83 14.53 18.06 2.46
N ILE A 84 15.01 17.50 1.33
CA ILE A 84 14.17 16.79 0.37
C ILE A 84 13.55 15.56 1.02
N VAL A 85 14.36 14.71 1.67
CA VAL A 85 13.86 13.50 2.33
C VAL A 85 12.85 13.86 3.41
N LYS A 86 13.16 14.84 4.26
CA LYS A 86 12.24 15.31 5.30
C LYS A 86 10.90 15.77 4.74
N LYS A 87 10.91 16.70 3.77
CA LYS A 87 9.67 17.20 3.15
C LYS A 87 8.89 16.12 2.43
N SER A 88 9.61 15.16 1.84
CA SER A 88 9.00 14.03 1.14
C SER A 88 8.32 13.06 2.09
N GLY A 89 8.98 12.73 3.20
CA GLY A 89 8.42 11.94 4.29
C GLY A 89 7.19 12.61 4.92
N GLU A 90 7.26 13.92 5.21
CA GLU A 90 6.12 14.70 5.69
C GLU A 90 4.94 14.69 4.69
N ALA A 91 5.23 14.85 3.40
CA ALA A 91 4.21 14.79 2.37
C ALA A 91 3.54 13.41 2.32
N LEU A 92 4.32 12.32 2.34
CA LEU A 92 3.81 10.95 2.38
C LEU A 92 2.97 10.70 3.63
N ALA A 93 3.50 11.04 4.81
CA ALA A 93 2.80 10.89 6.06
C ALA A 93 1.46 11.64 6.03
N SER A 94 1.42 12.84 5.42
CA SER A 94 0.20 13.65 5.23
C SER A 94 -0.83 13.07 4.26
N ALA A 95 -0.49 12.05 3.46
CA ALA A 95 -1.36 11.55 2.38
C ALA A 95 -2.62 10.85 2.88
N GLY A 96 -2.55 10.14 4.02
CA GLY A 96 -3.69 9.37 4.55
C GLY A 96 -3.90 8.02 3.87
N THR A 97 -3.65 7.95 2.56
CA THR A 97 -3.72 6.73 1.74
C THR A 97 -2.58 6.71 0.74
N VAL A 98 -2.14 5.52 0.34
CA VAL A 98 -1.11 5.31 -0.69
C VAL A 98 -1.37 4.00 -1.44
N ARG A 99 -0.94 3.94 -2.69
CA ARG A 99 -0.77 2.70 -3.44
C ARG A 99 0.71 2.34 -3.51
N VAL A 100 1.05 1.12 -3.12
CA VAL A 100 2.39 0.54 -3.12
C VAL A 100 2.42 -0.57 -4.14
N SER A 101 3.33 -0.51 -5.12
CA SER A 101 3.44 -1.56 -6.14
C SER A 101 4.89 -1.84 -6.54
N THR A 102 5.11 -2.94 -7.26
CA THR A 102 6.40 -3.27 -7.90
C THR A 102 6.31 -3.09 -9.42
N PRO A 103 7.42 -2.78 -10.12
CA PRO A 103 7.42 -2.58 -11.57
C PRO A 103 6.97 -3.80 -12.39
N ASP A 104 7.19 -5.01 -11.86
CA ASP A 104 6.79 -6.27 -12.50
C ASP A 104 5.28 -6.59 -12.31
N GLY A 105 4.57 -5.81 -11.50
CA GLY A 105 3.18 -6.04 -11.11
C GLY A 105 3.00 -7.18 -10.10
N GLY A 106 4.08 -7.73 -9.55
CA GLY A 106 4.05 -8.80 -8.56
C GLY A 106 3.37 -8.38 -7.28
N ASN A 107 3.53 -7.13 -6.85
CA ASN A 107 2.84 -6.54 -5.70
C ASN A 107 2.10 -5.26 -6.12
N ASP A 108 0.86 -5.11 -5.65
CA ASP A 108 0.02 -3.94 -5.85
C ASP A 108 -1.01 -3.85 -4.71
N MET A 109 -0.74 -2.97 -3.75
CA MET A 109 -1.53 -2.76 -2.55
C MET A 109 -2.01 -1.33 -2.46
N ARG A 110 -3.27 -1.14 -2.09
CA ARG A 110 -3.79 0.13 -1.62
C ARG A 110 -3.95 0.07 -0.11
N VAL A 111 -3.42 1.06 0.59
CA VAL A 111 -3.29 1.06 2.05
C VAL A 111 -3.69 2.42 2.61
N ASP A 112 -4.31 2.44 3.79
CA ASP A 112 -4.51 3.65 4.59
C ASP A 112 -3.72 3.68 5.91
N ARG A 113 -3.79 4.82 6.60
CA ARG A 113 -3.12 5.04 7.90
C ARG A 113 -3.55 4.11 9.02
N THR A 114 -4.71 3.47 8.92
CA THR A 114 -5.17 2.51 9.93
C THR A 114 -4.66 1.09 9.67
N GLY A 115 -3.92 0.91 8.57
CA GLY A 115 -3.44 -0.38 8.13
C GLY A 115 -4.52 -1.22 7.44
N ASP A 116 -5.67 -0.63 7.10
CA ASP A 116 -6.63 -1.28 6.21
C ASP A 116 -6.06 -1.26 4.80
N CYS A 117 -6.20 -2.38 4.10
CA CYS A 117 -5.60 -2.55 2.78
C CYS A 117 -6.40 -3.48 1.89
N THR A 118 -6.17 -3.36 0.59
CA THR A 118 -6.56 -4.37 -0.38
C THR A 118 -5.63 -4.37 -1.58
N GLY A 119 -5.48 -5.52 -2.22
CA GLY A 119 -4.68 -5.62 -3.42
C GLY A 119 -4.29 -7.05 -3.77
N THR A 120 -3.27 -7.17 -4.59
CA THR A 120 -2.66 -8.45 -4.99
C THR A 120 -1.18 -8.46 -4.71
N PHE A 121 -0.68 -9.57 -4.19
CA PHE A 121 0.76 -9.81 -4.10
C PHE A 121 1.10 -11.17 -4.69
N THR A 122 2.34 -11.34 -5.12
CA THR A 122 2.88 -12.57 -5.65
C THR A 122 3.96 -13.05 -4.72
N GLN A 123 3.81 -14.28 -4.23
CA GLN A 123 4.85 -14.98 -3.50
C GLN A 123 5.32 -16.16 -4.34
N GLU A 124 6.63 -16.22 -4.56
CA GLU A 124 7.27 -17.15 -5.50
C GLU A 124 6.71 -17.01 -6.92
N LYS A 125 5.77 -17.89 -7.29
CA LYS A 125 5.10 -17.90 -8.61
C LYS A 125 3.58 -17.81 -8.51
N TYR A 126 3.06 -17.61 -7.29
CA TYR A 126 1.63 -17.63 -7.03
C TYR A 126 1.10 -16.28 -6.59
N SER A 127 0.13 -15.75 -7.34
CA SER A 127 -0.57 -14.53 -6.97
C SER A 127 -1.65 -14.79 -5.92
N SER A 128 -1.87 -13.83 -5.04
CA SER A 128 -2.91 -13.88 -4.01
C SER A 128 -3.61 -12.53 -3.89
N GLN A 129 -4.92 -12.55 -3.69
CA GLN A 129 -5.70 -11.37 -3.32
C GLN A 129 -5.70 -11.23 -1.80
N LEU A 130 -5.59 -9.99 -1.34
CA LEU A 130 -5.58 -9.65 0.08
C LEU A 130 -6.59 -8.55 0.38
N ILE A 131 -7.32 -8.72 1.48
CA ILE A 131 -8.12 -7.67 2.11
C ILE A 131 -7.79 -7.71 3.60
N LYS A 132 -7.43 -6.56 4.18
CA LYS A 132 -7.31 -6.39 5.63
C LYS A 132 -8.22 -5.25 6.07
N LYS A 133 -8.98 -5.50 7.14
CA LYS A 133 -9.82 -4.52 7.81
C LYS A 133 -9.70 -4.67 9.31
N GLY A 134 -9.01 -3.75 9.95
CA GLY A 134 -8.58 -3.85 11.34
C GLY A 134 -7.70 -5.09 11.54
N ASP A 135 -8.18 -5.97 12.40
CA ASP A 135 -7.59 -7.26 12.75
C ASP A 135 -7.98 -8.40 11.79
N LYS A 136 -9.03 -8.21 10.98
CA LYS A 136 -9.55 -9.24 10.08
C LYS A 136 -8.82 -9.24 8.76
N VAL A 137 -8.42 -10.42 8.32
CA VAL A 137 -7.68 -10.64 7.08
C VAL A 137 -8.41 -11.67 6.24
N TRP A 138 -8.49 -11.41 4.94
CA TRP A 138 -8.96 -12.33 3.93
C TRP A 138 -7.87 -12.50 2.87
N LEU A 139 -7.32 -13.71 2.80
CA LEU A 139 -6.31 -14.10 1.83
C LEU A 139 -6.92 -15.09 0.84
N LYS A 140 -6.91 -14.78 -0.45
CA LYS A 140 -7.34 -15.72 -1.49
C LYS A 140 -6.15 -16.05 -2.39
N PRO A 141 -5.50 -17.20 -2.18
CA PRO A 141 -4.54 -17.72 -3.13
C PRO A 141 -5.21 -17.96 -4.47
N GLU A 142 -4.48 -17.74 -5.56
CA GLU A 142 -4.96 -18.16 -6.88
C GLU A 142 -5.10 -19.68 -6.97
N ASP A 143 -5.88 -20.15 -7.94
CA ASP A 143 -6.17 -21.57 -8.10
C ASP A 143 -4.92 -22.42 -8.43
N ALA A 144 -3.90 -21.81 -9.03
CA ALA A 144 -2.66 -22.48 -9.37
C ALA A 144 -1.87 -22.92 -8.10
N TYR A 145 -1.93 -22.13 -7.03
CA TYR A 145 -1.28 -22.43 -5.74
C TYR A 145 -1.68 -23.81 -5.22
N TRP A 146 -2.97 -24.13 -5.31
CA TRP A 146 -3.53 -25.40 -4.82
C TRP A 146 -3.06 -26.65 -5.59
N ASN A 147 -2.42 -26.47 -6.75
CA ASN A 147 -1.82 -27.56 -7.52
C ASN A 147 -0.34 -27.80 -7.15
N ASP A 148 0.25 -26.96 -6.31
CA ASP A 148 1.61 -27.13 -5.81
C ASP A 148 1.73 -28.42 -4.98
N PRO A 149 2.81 -29.20 -5.11
CA PRO A 149 3.05 -30.36 -4.25
C PRO A 149 2.97 -30.07 -2.75
N ALA A 150 3.34 -28.86 -2.30
CA ALA A 150 3.25 -28.45 -0.91
C ALA A 150 1.80 -28.20 -0.46
N ALA A 151 0.97 -27.60 -1.32
CA ALA A 151 -0.42 -27.24 -0.99
C ALA A 151 -1.43 -28.37 -1.21
N LYS A 152 -1.13 -29.32 -2.11
CA LYS A 152 -2.03 -30.44 -2.47
C LYS A 152 -2.52 -31.28 -1.27
N PRO A 153 -1.65 -31.70 -0.32
CA PRO A 153 -2.09 -32.49 0.83
C PRO A 153 -3.04 -31.72 1.75
N VAL A 154 -2.83 -30.42 1.91
CA VAL A 154 -3.70 -29.53 2.68
C VAL A 154 -5.06 -29.43 1.99
N LEU A 155 -5.08 -29.12 0.68
CA LEU A 155 -6.32 -29.04 -0.09
C LEU A 155 -7.14 -30.34 -0.08
N ALA A 156 -6.48 -31.50 -0.10
CA ALA A 156 -7.17 -32.79 -0.04
C ALA A 156 -7.97 -32.97 1.28
N LYS A 157 -7.49 -32.37 2.37
CA LYS A 157 -8.15 -32.36 3.69
C LYS A 157 -9.15 -31.20 3.83
N THR A 158 -8.94 -30.11 3.08
CA THR A 158 -9.82 -28.92 3.07
C THR A 158 -10.27 -28.53 1.67
N PRO A 159 -11.03 -29.38 0.96
CA PRO A 159 -11.41 -29.14 -0.43
C PRO A 159 -12.21 -27.84 -0.63
N GLN A 160 -12.91 -27.39 0.42
CA GLN A 160 -13.65 -26.14 0.45
C GLN A 160 -12.78 -24.89 0.33
N ALA A 161 -11.46 -24.96 0.59
CA ALA A 161 -10.56 -23.82 0.54
C ALA A 161 -10.32 -23.32 -0.90
N ARG A 162 -10.49 -24.19 -1.91
CA ARG A 162 -10.27 -23.82 -3.32
C ARG A 162 -11.21 -22.70 -3.75
N GLY A 163 -10.65 -21.66 -4.37
CA GLY A 163 -11.42 -20.52 -4.89
C GLY A 163 -12.04 -19.62 -3.80
N LYS A 164 -11.80 -19.90 -2.52
CA LYS A 164 -12.33 -19.13 -1.39
C LYS A 164 -11.24 -18.30 -0.73
N TYR A 165 -11.68 -17.29 0.01
CA TYR A 165 -10.81 -16.56 0.91
C TYR A 165 -10.57 -17.39 2.18
N LEU A 166 -9.32 -17.49 2.60
CA LEU A 166 -8.93 -17.88 3.95
C LEU A 166 -9.14 -16.67 4.85
N HIS A 167 -9.88 -16.82 5.94
CA HIS A 167 -10.21 -15.72 6.84
C HIS A 167 -9.82 -15.97 8.29
N GLY A 168 -9.63 -14.88 9.01
CA GLY A 168 -9.34 -14.92 10.43
C GLY A 168 -8.59 -13.68 10.85
N THR A 169 -7.80 -13.80 11.91
CA THR A 169 -6.94 -12.76 12.44
C THR A 169 -5.47 -13.16 12.32
N SER A 170 -4.59 -12.18 12.14
CA SER A 170 -3.16 -12.40 11.98
C SER A 170 -2.45 -12.94 13.23
N ASP A 171 -3.06 -12.85 14.42
CA ASP A 171 -2.52 -13.43 15.65
C ASP A 171 -2.86 -14.92 15.83
N LYS A 172 -3.78 -15.45 15.02
CA LYS A 172 -4.26 -16.84 15.10
C LYS A 172 -3.86 -17.70 13.91
N SER A 173 -3.54 -17.08 12.77
CA SER A 173 -3.13 -17.78 11.55
C SER A 173 -1.77 -17.27 11.07
N MET A 174 -0.85 -18.20 10.85
CA MET A 174 0.49 -17.89 10.36
C MET A 174 0.46 -17.37 8.92
N ALA A 175 -0.38 -17.94 8.05
CA ALA A 175 -0.56 -17.48 6.68
C ALA A 175 -1.12 -16.04 6.64
N LEU A 176 -2.12 -15.73 7.49
CA LEU A 176 -2.67 -14.39 7.57
C LEU A 176 -1.70 -13.39 8.20
N PHE A 177 -0.85 -13.82 9.14
CA PHE A 177 0.26 -13.02 9.66
C PHE A 177 1.21 -12.58 8.53
N PHE A 178 1.73 -13.53 7.75
CA PHE A 178 2.65 -13.23 6.66
C PHE A 178 1.99 -12.38 5.57
N ALA A 179 0.74 -12.66 5.21
CA ALA A 179 0.00 -11.85 4.26
C ALA A 179 -0.18 -10.40 4.75
N SER A 180 -0.40 -10.19 6.04
CA SER A 180 -0.61 -8.84 6.61
C SER A 180 0.61 -7.93 6.47
N VAL A 181 1.82 -8.49 6.35
CA VAL A 181 3.07 -7.71 6.17
C VAL A 181 3.01 -6.82 4.94
N PHE A 182 2.36 -7.26 3.85
CA PHE A 182 2.20 -6.45 2.63
C PHE A 182 1.41 -5.16 2.85
N CYS A 183 0.56 -5.14 3.88
CA CYS A 183 -0.21 -3.96 4.26
C CYS A 183 0.56 -3.09 5.25
N THR A 184 1.25 -3.73 6.21
CA THR A 184 2.06 -3.02 7.20
C THR A 184 3.14 -2.15 6.55
N VAL A 185 3.74 -2.55 5.42
CA VAL A 185 4.73 -1.71 4.73
C VAL A 185 4.17 -0.32 4.38
N GLY A 186 2.99 -0.27 3.75
CA GLY A 186 2.34 1.00 3.39
C GLY A 186 1.89 1.80 4.62
N GLU A 187 1.39 1.11 5.65
CA GLU A 187 0.99 1.71 6.92
C GLU A 187 2.18 2.39 7.64
N GLN A 188 3.33 1.72 7.70
CA GLN A 188 4.54 2.26 8.30
C GLN A 188 5.04 3.48 7.52
N MET A 189 5.01 3.43 6.18
CA MET A 189 5.33 4.58 5.33
C MET A 189 4.38 5.76 5.56
N LEU A 190 3.09 5.51 5.78
CA LEU A 190 2.09 6.55 6.07
C LEU A 190 2.19 7.10 7.51
N SER A 191 2.70 6.32 8.45
CA SER A 191 2.80 6.69 9.87
C SER A 191 4.11 7.41 10.20
N GLY A 192 5.23 6.93 9.65
CA GLY A 192 6.57 7.46 9.90
C GLY A 192 7.16 8.26 8.74
N GLY A 193 6.53 8.24 7.56
CA GLY A 193 7.14 8.77 6.34
C GLY A 193 8.28 7.88 5.84
N ILE A 194 9.18 8.47 5.05
CA ILE A 194 10.44 7.85 4.65
C ILE A 194 11.54 8.73 5.24
N GLU A 195 12.17 8.24 6.29
CA GLU A 195 13.32 8.90 6.89
C GLU A 195 14.61 8.49 6.17
N GLY A 196 15.60 9.38 6.18
CA GLY A 196 16.93 9.04 5.71
C GLY A 196 17.53 7.96 6.61
N GLU A 197 18.23 6.99 6.01
CA GLU A 197 18.87 5.93 6.78
C GLU A 197 19.87 6.53 7.81
N LYS A 198 19.71 6.17 9.08
CA LYS A 198 20.59 6.65 10.16
C LYS A 198 22.03 6.23 9.87
N GLY A 199 22.93 7.20 9.85
CA GLY A 199 24.35 6.97 9.59
C GLY A 199 24.72 6.86 8.11
N ALA A 200 23.74 6.92 7.20
CA ALA A 200 24.02 7.01 5.77
C ALA A 200 24.41 8.44 5.36
N GLN A 201 25.32 8.56 4.40
CA GLN A 201 25.63 9.83 3.78
C GLN A 201 24.58 10.14 2.71
N LEU A 202 23.87 11.27 2.88
CA LEU A 202 22.88 11.71 1.90
C LEU A 202 23.52 12.58 0.83
N SER A 203 23.11 12.38 -0.42
CA SER A 203 23.47 13.25 -1.54
C SER A 203 22.30 13.41 -2.52
N LYS A 204 22.25 14.55 -3.20
CA LYS A 204 21.21 14.88 -4.18
C LYS A 204 21.76 14.76 -5.59
N GLY A 205 21.04 14.08 -6.47
CA GLY A 205 21.36 14.08 -7.90
C GLY A 205 20.68 15.20 -8.68
N ALA A 206 20.93 15.25 -9.99
CA ALA A 206 20.28 16.21 -10.86
C ALA A 206 18.79 15.87 -11.07
N VAL A 207 17.96 16.90 -11.24
CA VAL A 207 16.56 16.72 -11.63
C VAL A 207 16.51 15.95 -12.96
N THR A 208 15.67 14.93 -13.01
CA THR A 208 15.49 14.07 -14.18
C THR A 208 14.01 13.75 -14.37
N THR A 209 13.68 12.99 -15.42
CA THR A 209 12.33 12.49 -15.69
C THR A 209 12.33 10.97 -15.65
N VAL A 210 11.45 10.39 -14.84
CA VAL A 210 11.23 8.94 -14.77
C VAL A 210 9.74 8.71 -15.02
N GLU A 211 9.41 7.86 -16.00
CA GLU A 211 8.03 7.52 -16.35
C GLU A 211 7.13 8.75 -16.57
N GLY A 212 7.68 9.77 -17.26
CA GLY A 212 6.97 11.02 -17.54
C GLY A 212 6.80 11.97 -16.35
N ARG A 213 7.38 11.66 -15.17
CA ARG A 213 7.33 12.49 -13.97
C ARG A 213 8.69 13.14 -13.72
N LYS A 214 8.72 14.46 -13.51
CA LYS A 214 9.93 15.13 -13.04
C LYS A 214 10.21 14.78 -11.58
N VAL A 215 11.43 14.33 -11.33
CA VAL A 215 11.88 13.86 -10.03
C VAL A 215 13.29 14.36 -9.73
N VAL A 216 13.60 14.47 -8.45
CA VAL A 216 14.96 14.65 -7.94
C VAL A 216 15.35 13.39 -7.18
N PRO A 217 16.43 12.69 -7.57
CA PRO A 217 16.94 11.56 -6.83
C PRO A 217 17.69 12.02 -5.58
N VAL A 218 17.41 11.37 -4.46
CA VAL A 218 18.24 11.43 -3.24
C VAL A 218 18.87 10.06 -3.03
N TYR A 219 20.18 10.03 -2.88
CA TYR A 219 20.96 8.84 -2.60
C TYR A 219 21.30 8.81 -1.11
N ALA A 220 21.20 7.64 -0.50
CA ALA A 220 21.74 7.37 0.83
C ALA A 220 22.78 6.26 0.71
N ASP A 221 24.03 6.59 1.03
CA ASP A 221 25.14 5.65 1.00
C ASP A 221 25.41 5.12 2.41
N SER A 222 25.11 3.84 2.62
CA SER A 222 25.32 3.11 3.87
C SER A 222 26.48 2.12 3.73
N ALA A 223 27.37 2.08 4.72
CA ALA A 223 28.47 1.11 4.74
C ALA A 223 27.96 -0.33 4.90
N GLU A 224 26.82 -0.52 5.59
CA GLU A 224 26.26 -1.84 5.87
C GLU A 224 25.28 -2.28 4.77
N LYS A 225 24.40 -1.37 4.33
CA LYS A 225 23.28 -1.70 3.43
C LYS A 225 23.52 -1.32 1.97
N GLY A 226 24.66 -0.68 1.68
CA GLY A 226 24.97 -0.15 0.37
C GLY A 226 24.16 1.10 0.04
N ARG A 227 23.99 1.38 -1.25
CA ARG A 227 23.25 2.56 -1.73
C ARG A 227 21.75 2.28 -1.78
N SER A 228 20.97 3.23 -1.27
CA SER A 228 19.55 3.36 -1.59
C SER A 228 19.26 4.67 -2.33
N THR A 229 18.19 4.68 -3.14
CA THR A 229 17.75 5.82 -3.93
C THR A 229 16.26 6.08 -3.66
N THR A 230 15.93 7.32 -3.33
CA THR A 230 14.55 7.81 -3.28
C THR A 230 14.35 8.83 -4.40
N LEU A 231 13.42 8.56 -5.30
CA LEU A 231 13.01 9.53 -6.31
C LEU A 231 11.85 10.37 -5.78
N VAL A 232 12.05 11.68 -5.66
CA VAL A 232 11.06 12.60 -5.12
C VAL A 232 10.47 13.46 -6.23
N ALA A 233 9.14 13.54 -6.33
CA ALA A 233 8.47 14.39 -7.31
C ALA A 233 8.84 15.87 -7.12
N THR A 234 9.23 16.54 -8.20
CA THR A 234 9.55 17.99 -8.16
C THR A 234 8.37 18.87 -8.51
N GLU A 235 7.21 18.29 -8.81
CA GLU A 235 5.99 18.98 -9.22
C GLU A 235 4.83 18.60 -8.29
N GLY A 236 4.06 19.59 -7.82
CA GLY A 236 2.99 19.40 -6.83
C GLY A 236 3.52 19.12 -5.42
N ARG A 237 2.86 18.20 -4.69
CA ARG A 237 3.37 17.72 -3.39
C ARG A 237 4.61 16.84 -3.63
N PRO A 238 5.69 17.00 -2.83
CA PRO A 238 6.98 16.34 -3.09
C PRO A 238 6.97 14.88 -2.63
N TYR A 239 6.09 14.07 -3.20
CA TYR A 239 5.97 12.67 -2.81
C TYR A 239 7.19 11.85 -3.21
N PRO A 240 7.59 10.86 -2.40
CA PRO A 240 8.52 9.84 -2.84
C PRO A 240 7.75 8.93 -3.79
N VAL A 241 8.22 8.77 -5.02
CA VAL A 241 7.48 8.06 -6.08
C VAL A 241 8.07 6.71 -6.42
N LYS A 242 9.36 6.53 -6.11
CA LYS A 242 10.11 5.30 -6.32
C LYS A 242 11.20 5.17 -5.26
N LEU A 243 11.33 3.98 -4.70
CA LEU A 243 12.36 3.61 -3.74
C LEU A 243 13.14 2.43 -4.30
N GLU A 244 14.46 2.50 -4.19
CA GLU A 244 15.38 1.45 -4.61
C GLU A 244 16.41 1.25 -3.48
N SER A 245 16.78 0.01 -3.18
CA SER A 245 17.88 -0.29 -2.26
C SER A 245 18.72 -1.45 -2.79
N ALA A 246 20.01 -1.47 -2.45
CA ALA A 246 20.89 -2.56 -2.85
C ALA A 246 20.49 -3.93 -2.24
N GLU A 247 19.75 -3.92 -1.12
CA GLU A 247 19.25 -5.11 -0.44
C GLU A 247 17.99 -5.69 -1.10
N GLN A 248 17.25 -4.87 -1.86
CA GLN A 248 16.03 -5.27 -2.54
C GLN A 248 16.29 -5.51 -4.02
N LYS A 249 15.76 -6.61 -4.55
CA LYS A 249 15.88 -6.94 -5.98
C LYS A 249 15.06 -6.01 -6.86
N GLU A 250 13.96 -5.48 -6.32
CA GLU A 250 12.99 -4.71 -7.06
C GLU A 250 12.75 -3.36 -6.39
N ALA A 251 12.43 -2.38 -7.22
CA ALA A 251 12.01 -1.07 -6.74
C ALA A 251 10.59 -1.14 -6.16
N ILE A 252 10.31 -0.27 -5.20
CA ILE A 252 8.96 0.01 -4.72
C ILE A 252 8.47 1.29 -5.40
N LEU A 253 7.30 1.22 -6.01
CA LEU A 253 6.60 2.35 -6.62
C LEU A 253 5.50 2.84 -5.67
N LEU A 254 5.41 4.17 -5.53
CA LEU A 254 4.39 4.80 -4.69
C LEU A 254 3.54 5.75 -5.55
N SER A 255 2.23 5.60 -5.44
CA SER A 255 1.26 6.36 -6.22
C SER A 255 -0.07 6.55 -5.48
N ASP A 256 -1.04 7.19 -6.14
CA ASP A 256 -2.40 7.41 -5.63
C ASP A 256 -2.50 8.03 -4.22
N PHE A 257 -1.52 8.87 -3.86
CA PHE A 257 -1.44 9.52 -2.57
C PHE A 257 -2.70 10.33 -2.25
N GLY A 258 -3.32 10.05 -1.09
CA GLY A 258 -4.50 10.76 -0.58
C GLY A 258 -5.73 10.66 -1.46
N LYS A 259 -5.77 9.70 -2.39
CA LYS A 259 -6.99 9.38 -3.11
C LYS A 259 -7.96 8.69 -2.14
N PRO A 260 -9.28 9.00 -2.18
CA PRO A 260 -10.27 8.34 -1.34
C PRO A 260 -10.13 6.82 -1.41
N PHE A 261 -10.15 6.17 -0.26
CA PHE A 261 -10.06 4.73 -0.15
C PHE A 261 -11.04 4.27 0.91
N THR A 262 -11.86 3.32 0.53
CA THR A 262 -12.68 2.54 1.46
C THR A 262 -12.32 1.09 1.19
N PRO A 263 -11.86 0.33 2.19
CA PRO A 263 -11.61 -1.08 2.03
C PRO A 263 -12.86 -1.77 1.50
N PRO A 264 -12.72 -2.77 0.59
CA PRO A 264 -13.86 -3.52 0.09
C PRO A 264 -14.71 -4.08 1.24
N ALA A 265 -16.00 -4.30 0.96
CA ALA A 265 -16.85 -5.05 1.89
C ALA A 265 -16.24 -6.44 2.13
N SER A 266 -16.41 -6.97 3.35
CA SER A 266 -15.96 -8.32 3.67
C SER A 266 -16.58 -9.33 2.70
N PRO A 267 -15.79 -10.30 2.21
CA PRO A 267 -16.32 -11.39 1.39
C PRO A 267 -17.52 -12.10 2.06
N PRO A 268 -18.52 -12.56 1.29
CA PRO A 268 -19.63 -13.34 1.82
C PRO A 268 -19.16 -14.59 2.57
N ALA A 269 -19.90 -15.02 3.58
CA ALA A 269 -19.56 -16.21 4.36
C ALA A 269 -19.40 -17.47 3.48
N GLY A 270 -20.20 -17.60 2.41
CA GLY A 270 -20.08 -18.72 1.45
C GLY A 270 -18.77 -18.74 0.67
N ASP A 271 -18.12 -17.59 0.51
CA ASP A 271 -16.87 -17.40 -0.25
C ASP A 271 -15.63 -17.45 0.63
N THR A 272 -15.79 -17.88 1.89
CA THR A 272 -14.75 -17.79 2.91
C THR A 272 -14.63 -19.09 3.72
N VAL A 273 -13.43 -19.42 4.18
CA VAL A 273 -13.11 -20.56 5.06
C VAL A 273 -12.17 -20.08 6.17
N ASP A 274 -12.31 -20.61 7.37
CA ASP A 274 -11.41 -20.25 8.47
C ASP A 274 -9.97 -20.69 8.14
N ALA A 275 -9.02 -19.76 8.24
CA ALA A 275 -7.62 -20.02 7.90
C ALA A 275 -6.97 -21.01 8.87
N THR A 276 -7.38 -21.02 10.14
CA THR A 276 -6.83 -21.93 11.14
C THR A 276 -7.26 -23.37 10.88
N GLU A 277 -8.47 -23.58 10.37
CA GLU A 277 -8.90 -24.91 9.91
C GLU A 277 -7.99 -25.44 8.81
N VAL A 278 -7.58 -24.59 7.87
CA VAL A 278 -6.67 -24.97 6.77
C VAL A 278 -5.25 -25.25 7.28
N GLU A 279 -4.72 -24.41 8.17
CA GLU A 279 -3.36 -24.57 8.74
C GLU A 279 -3.19 -25.79 9.63
N LEU A 280 -4.22 -26.18 10.39
CA LEU A 280 -4.19 -27.38 11.22
C LEU A 280 -3.83 -28.64 10.41
N PHE A 281 -4.19 -28.67 9.13
CA PHE A 281 -3.92 -29.80 8.25
C PHE A 281 -2.55 -29.76 7.56
N ASP A 282 -1.88 -28.61 7.59
CA ASP A 282 -0.48 -28.43 7.18
C ASP A 282 0.49 -28.97 8.25
N ALA A 283 0.23 -28.63 9.52
CA ALA A 283 1.06 -29.05 10.66
C ALA A 283 1.05 -30.56 10.97
N GLY A 284 0.04 -31.30 10.48
CA GLY A 284 -0.13 -32.74 10.72
C GLY A 284 0.67 -33.67 9.79
N SER A 285 1.66 -33.16 9.06
CA SER A 285 2.44 -33.93 8.08
C SER A 285 3.90 -34.21 8.52
N GLY A 286 4.20 -33.99 9.81
CA GLY A 286 5.50 -34.27 10.44
C GLY A 286 5.59 -35.64 11.08
#